data_AF-A0A248TLN2-F1
#
_entry.id   AF-A0A248TLN2-F1
#
_cell.length_a   1.000
_cell.length_b   1.000
_cell.length_c   1.000
_cell.angle_alpha   90.00
_cell.angle_beta   90.00
_cell.angle_gamma   90.00
#
_symmetry.space_group_name_H-M   'P 1'
#
loop_
_entity.id
_entity.type
_entity.pdbx_description
1 polymer ?
#
loop_
_entity_poly.entity_id
_entity_poly.type
_entity_poly.pdbx_seq_one_letter_code
_entity_poly.pdbx_strand_id
1 'polypeptide(L)'
;MKTLLNLNNDSHLKLLQDTAFKAIDGISVQEILTLKKTYTDDPYTYFNQVKLKYLLPLGMLGITFRINQEVEQALFQYISYLLHELPLDQYQDSPEAILNFS
;
A
#
# COMPACT_ATOMS: atom_id res chain seq x y z
N MET A 1 3.91 21.18 17.99
CA MET A 1 2.59 20.61 17.65
C MET A 1 2.71 20.01 16.25
N LYS A 2 2.30 18.76 16.01
CA LYS A 2 2.42 18.14 14.68
C LYS A 2 1.38 18.74 13.73
N THR A 3 1.76 18.97 12.48
CA THR A 3 0.86 19.40 11.41
C THR A 3 -0.04 18.23 11.00
N LEU A 4 -1.33 18.49 10.73
CA LEU A 4 -2.23 17.48 10.16
C LEU A 4 -1.78 17.15 8.73
N LEU A 5 -1.61 15.86 8.43
CA LEU A 5 -1.40 15.44 7.06
C LEU A 5 -2.72 15.62 6.29
N ASN A 6 -2.72 16.53 5.33
CA ASN A 6 -3.91 17.00 4.62
C ASN A 6 -3.86 16.56 3.17
N LEU A 7 -4.80 15.71 2.75
CA LEU A 7 -4.85 15.15 1.39
C LEU A 7 -5.17 16.20 0.30
N ASN A 8 -5.69 17.37 0.69
CA ASN A 8 -5.92 18.49 -0.24
C ASN A 8 -4.66 19.33 -0.51
N ASN A 9 -3.52 18.96 0.08
CA ASN A 9 -2.23 19.58 -0.19
C ASN A 9 -1.39 18.63 -1.05
N ASP A 10 -0.98 19.10 -2.23
CA ASP A 10 -0.26 18.27 -3.21
C ASP A 10 1.02 17.63 -2.64
N SER A 11 1.78 18.36 -1.83
CA SER A 11 3.00 17.84 -1.20
C SER A 11 2.69 16.73 -0.21
N HIS A 12 1.61 16.84 0.56
CA HIS A 12 1.16 15.80 1.49
C HIS A 12 0.57 14.59 0.76
N LEU A 13 -0.17 14.83 -0.33
CA LEU A 13 -0.68 13.75 -1.18
C LEU A 13 0.47 12.95 -1.78
N LYS A 14 1.49 13.63 -2.30
CA LYS A 14 2.72 13.00 -2.81
C LYS A 14 3.41 12.18 -1.73
N LEU A 15 3.56 12.71 -0.51
CA LEU A 15 4.12 11.97 0.62
C LEU A 15 3.33 10.68 0.92
N LEU A 16 2.00 10.70 0.79
CA LEU A 16 1.17 9.52 0.97
C LEU A 16 1.39 8.48 -0.15
N GLN A 17 1.49 8.94 -1.40
CA GLN A 17 1.78 8.08 -2.55
C GLN A 17 3.15 7.42 -2.42
N ASP A 18 4.19 8.18 -2.08
CA ASP A 18 5.54 7.66 -1.82
C ASP A 18 5.52 6.63 -0.67
N THR A 19 4.65 6.83 0.32
CA THR A 19 4.46 5.88 1.43
C THR A 19 3.77 4.60 0.96
N ALA A 20 2.79 4.71 0.06
CA ALA A 20 2.14 3.55 -0.54
C ALA A 20 3.13 2.72 -1.36
N PHE A 21 3.94 3.35 -2.21
CA PHE A 21 4.96 2.67 -2.99
C PHE A 21 5.99 1.96 -2.08
N LYS A 22 6.51 2.65 -1.07
CA LYS A 22 7.41 2.03 -0.08
C LYS A 22 6.79 0.86 0.67
N ALA A 23 5.48 0.86 0.91
CA ALA A 23 4.79 -0.22 1.60
C ALA A 23 4.71 -1.51 0.77
N ILE A 24 4.76 -1.40 -0.57
CA ILE A 24 4.72 -2.53 -1.49
C ILE A 24 6.04 -2.76 -2.24
N ASP A 25 7.06 -1.97 -1.94
CA ASP A 25 8.38 -2.12 -2.55
C ASP A 25 8.99 -3.48 -2.14
N GLY A 26 9.55 -4.18 -3.13
CA GLY A 26 10.10 -5.51 -2.93
C GLY A 26 9.06 -6.63 -2.80
N ILE A 27 7.77 -6.36 -3.09
CA ILE A 27 6.73 -7.39 -3.09
C ILE A 27 6.94 -8.36 -4.26
N SER A 28 6.76 -9.67 -4.03
CA SER A 28 6.83 -10.67 -5.10
C SER A 28 5.52 -10.77 -5.88
N VAL A 29 5.60 -11.19 -7.13
CA VAL A 29 4.41 -11.50 -7.95
C VAL A 29 3.54 -12.55 -7.26
N GLN A 30 4.15 -13.60 -6.70
CA GLN A 30 3.44 -14.63 -5.95
C GLN A 30 2.64 -14.05 -4.78
N GLU A 31 3.24 -13.12 -4.03
CA GLU A 31 2.55 -12.48 -2.91
C GLU A 31 1.36 -11.63 -3.39
N ILE A 32 1.52 -10.89 -4.49
CA ILE A 32 0.40 -10.13 -5.07
C ILE A 32 -0.72 -11.07 -5.52
N LEU A 33 -0.41 -12.18 -6.20
CA LEU A 33 -1.40 -13.18 -6.61
C LEU A 33 -2.14 -13.77 -5.41
N THR A 34 -1.42 -14.09 -4.33
CA THR A 34 -1.99 -14.55 -3.07
C THR A 34 -2.92 -13.50 -2.45
N LEU A 35 -2.54 -12.22 -2.47
CA LEU A 35 -3.38 -11.13 -1.98
C LEU A 35 -4.64 -10.95 -2.82
N LYS A 36 -4.53 -10.97 -4.16
CA LYS A 36 -5.70 -10.89 -5.08
C LYS A 36 -6.67 -12.05 -4.85
N LYS A 37 -6.16 -13.27 -4.66
CA LYS A 37 -7.00 -14.43 -4.34
C LYS A 37 -7.67 -14.27 -2.97
N THR A 38 -6.90 -13.88 -1.95
CA THR A 38 -7.41 -13.65 -0.58
C THR A 38 -8.50 -12.58 -0.58
N TYR A 39 -8.41 -11.53 -1.39
CA TYR A 39 -9.46 -10.52 -1.51
C TYR A 39 -10.81 -11.12 -1.92
N THR A 40 -10.80 -12.15 -2.78
CA THR A 40 -12.02 -12.83 -3.24
C THR A 40 -12.53 -13.85 -2.22
N ASP A 41 -11.62 -14.61 -1.62
CA ASP A 41 -11.95 -15.73 -0.72
C ASP A 41 -12.28 -15.28 0.72
N ASP A 42 -11.52 -14.30 1.24
CA ASP A 42 -11.63 -13.76 2.60
C ASP A 42 -11.18 -12.28 2.65
N PRO A 43 -12.09 -11.33 2.35
CA PRO A 43 -11.80 -9.90 2.36
C PRO A 43 -11.25 -9.38 3.69
N TYR A 44 -11.68 -9.97 4.83
CA TYR A 44 -11.22 -9.56 6.15
C TYR A 44 -9.74 -9.86 6.35
N THR A 45 -9.32 -11.07 5.98
CA THR A 45 -7.90 -11.46 6.01
C THR A 45 -7.08 -10.60 5.05
N TYR A 46 -7.59 -10.33 3.84
CA TYR A 46 -6.93 -9.41 2.90
C TYR A 46 -6.69 -8.03 3.52
N PHE A 47 -7.71 -7.42 4.14
CA PHE A 47 -7.58 -6.10 4.76
C PHE A 47 -6.50 -6.07 5.84
N ASN A 48 -6.43 -7.11 6.67
CA ASN A 48 -5.41 -7.22 7.70
C ASN A 48 -4.01 -7.36 7.11
N GLN A 49 -3.84 -8.19 6.07
CA GLN A 49 -2.55 -8.37 5.40
C GLN A 49 -2.07 -7.06 4.74
N VAL A 50 -2.95 -6.36 4.02
CA VAL A 50 -2.62 -5.05 3.43
C VAL A 50 -2.30 -4.03 4.51
N LYS A 51 -3.04 -4.01 5.63
CA LYS A 51 -2.76 -3.11 6.76
C LYS A 51 -1.37 -3.31 7.35
N LEU A 52 -0.91 -4.55 7.44
CA LEU A 52 0.44 -4.86 7.93
C LEU A 52 1.54 -4.32 7.01
N LYS A 53 1.30 -4.27 5.69
CA LYS A 53 2.28 -3.75 4.71
C LYS A 53 2.62 -2.27 4.95
N TYR A 54 1.63 -1.45 5.30
CA TYR A 54 1.84 -0.01 5.47
C TYR A 54 1.93 0.47 6.92
N LEU A 55 1.78 -0.41 7.92
CA LEU A 55 1.82 -0.02 9.33
C LEU A 55 3.12 0.72 9.69
N LEU A 56 4.28 0.17 9.29
CA LEU A 56 5.57 0.78 9.57
C LEU A 56 5.78 2.09 8.78
N PRO A 57 5.60 2.14 7.44
CA PRO A 57 5.66 3.39 6.69
C PRO A 57 4.74 4.50 7.24
N LEU A 58 3.51 4.15 7.61
CA LEU A 58 2.55 5.08 8.21
C LEU A 58 3.01 5.54 9.60
N GLY A 59 3.56 4.65 10.42
CA GLY A 59 4.14 4.98 11.71
C GLY A 59 5.28 5.99 11.59
N MET A 60 6.15 5.82 10.57
CA MET A 60 7.24 6.76 10.27
C MET A 60 6.71 8.14 9.86
N LEU A 61 5.68 8.21 9.01
CA LEU A 61 4.97 9.47 8.73
C LEU A 61 4.39 10.09 10.01
N GLY A 62 3.82 9.25 10.87
CA GLY A 62 3.24 9.64 12.15
C GLY A 62 4.23 10.24 13.15
N ILE A 63 5.55 10.09 12.96
CA ILE A 63 6.57 10.80 13.75
C ILE A 63 6.50 12.31 13.46
N THR A 64 6.28 12.68 12.20
CA THR A 64 6.31 14.08 11.73
C THR A 64 4.91 14.71 11.72
N PHE A 65 3.91 13.94 11.31
CA PHE A 65 2.55 14.43 11.07
C PHE A 65 1.54 13.85 12.06
N ARG A 66 0.43 14.56 12.25
CA ARG A 66 -0.78 13.96 12.82
C ARG A 66 -1.51 13.24 11.69
N ILE A 67 -1.71 11.94 11.85
CA ILE A 67 -2.45 11.08 10.93
C ILE A 67 -3.88 10.93 11.48
N ASN A 68 -4.88 11.07 10.60
CA ASN A 68 -6.28 10.82 10.92
C ASN A 68 -6.78 9.60 10.13
N GLN A 69 -8.01 9.17 10.42
CA GLN A 69 -8.63 8.01 9.75
C GLN A 69 -8.73 8.18 8.22
N GLU A 70 -8.97 9.40 7.74
CA GLU A 70 -9.06 9.70 6.31
C GLU A 70 -7.74 9.38 5.59
N VAL A 71 -6.61 9.80 6.17
CA VAL A 71 -5.27 9.49 5.66
C VAL A 71 -4.99 7.99 5.66
N GLU A 72 -5.34 7.30 6.75
CA GLU A 72 -5.17 5.83 6.82
C GLU A 72 -6.00 5.11 5.75
N GLN A 73 -7.25 5.55 5.56
CA GLN A 73 -8.15 4.98 4.58
C GLN A 73 -7.68 5.26 3.15
N ALA A 74 -7.20 6.46 2.86
CA ALA A 74 -6.63 6.80 1.57
C ALA A 74 -5.39 5.95 1.27
N LEU A 75 -4.48 5.77 2.24
CA LEU A 75 -3.30 4.91 2.07
C LEU A 75 -3.69 3.46 1.77
N PHE A 76 -4.64 2.91 2.53
CA PHE A 76 -5.18 1.58 2.30
C PHE A 76 -5.77 1.44 0.89
N GLN A 77 -6.56 2.42 0.44
CA GLN A 77 -7.17 2.43 -0.89
C GLN A 77 -6.11 2.50 -2.00
N TYR A 78 -5.10 3.37 -1.84
CA TYR A 78 -4.00 3.48 -2.79
C TYR A 78 -3.24 2.16 -2.94
N ILE A 79 -2.86 1.53 -1.83
CA ILE A 79 -2.16 0.25 -1.87
C ILE A 79 -3.03 -0.84 -2.49
N SER A 80 -4.30 -0.91 -2.10
CA SER A 80 -5.23 -1.89 -2.68
C SER A 80 -5.38 -1.71 -4.18
N TYR A 81 -5.52 -0.46 -4.63
CA TYR A 81 -5.58 -0.11 -6.05
C TYR A 81 -4.31 -0.55 -6.78
N LEU A 82 -3.12 -0.19 -6.28
CA LEU A 82 -1.85 -0.59 -6.88
C LEU A 82 -1.72 -2.10 -7.00
N LEU A 83 -2.06 -2.85 -5.94
CA LEU A 83 -2.00 -4.32 -5.97
C LEU A 83 -2.93 -4.92 -7.03
N HIS A 84 -4.14 -4.37 -7.20
CA HIS A 84 -5.16 -4.92 -8.10
C HIS A 84 -4.91 -4.58 -9.57
N GLU A 85 -4.46 -3.37 -9.86
CA GLU A 85 -4.24 -2.88 -11.23
C GLU A 85 -2.94 -3.36 -11.87
N LEU A 86 -2.04 -4.00 -11.11
CA LEU A 86 -0.80 -4.53 -11.66
C LEU A 86 -1.08 -5.62 -12.72
N PRO A 87 -0.61 -5.46 -13.97
CA PRO A 87 -0.74 -6.46 -15.03
C PRO A 87 0.29 -7.56 -14.80
N LEU A 88 -0.16 -8.67 -14.20
CA LEU A 88 0.71 -9.78 -13.81
C LEU A 88 0.85 -10.86 -14.89
N ASP A 89 0.13 -10.75 -16.01
CA ASP A 89 0.13 -11.77 -17.07
C ASP A 89 1.52 -12.03 -17.65
N GLN A 90 2.37 -11.01 -17.69
CA GLN A 90 3.75 -11.12 -18.15
C GLN A 90 4.68 -11.90 -17.19
N TYR A 91 4.22 -12.19 -15.97
CA TYR A 91 4.99 -12.87 -14.93
C TYR A 91 4.45 -14.27 -14.59
N GLN A 92 3.54 -14.82 -15.42
CA GLN A 92 2.94 -16.15 -15.16
C GLN A 92 4.01 -17.25 -15.01
N ASP A 93 5.10 -17.16 -15.76
CA ASP A 93 6.22 -18.12 -15.71
C ASP A 93 7.31 -17.72 -14.68
N SER A 94 7.11 -16.66 -13.91
CA SER A 94 8.10 -16.13 -12.96
C SER A 94 7.44 -15.55 -11.69
N PRO A 95 6.74 -16.39 -10.90
CA PRO A 95 6.05 -15.95 -9.68
C PRO A 95 7.00 -15.39 -8.60
N GLU A 96 8.28 -15.77 -8.64
CA GLU A 96 9.33 -15.28 -7.72
C GLU A 96 9.85 -13.87 -8.09
N ALA A 97 9.39 -13.28 -9.21
CA ALA A 97 9.83 -11.95 -9.61
C ALA A 97 9.48 -10.92 -8.54
N ILE A 98 10.45 -10.09 -8.17
CA ILE A 98 10.31 -9.02 -7.19
C ILE A 98 10.01 -7.71 -7.93
N LEU A 99 8.92 -7.05 -7.55
CA LEU A 99 8.54 -5.74 -8.09
C LEU A 99 9.05 -4.64 -7.18
N ASN A 100 9.77 -3.69 -7.77
CA ASN A 100 10.25 -2.49 -7.08
C ASN A 100 9.54 -1.26 -7.64
N PHE A 101 9.12 -0.37 -6.76
CA PHE A 101 8.35 0.83 -7.12
C PHE A 101 9.19 2.06 -6.79
N SER A 102 9.73 2.70 -7.84
CA SER A 102 10.66 3.86 -7.77
C SER A 102 9.94 5.18 -7.60
#